data_AF-A0A496BKB8-F1
#
_entry.id   AF-A0A496BKB8-F1
#
_cell.length_a   1.000
_cell.length_b   1.000
_cell.length_c   1.000
_cell.angle_alpha   90.00
_cell.angle_beta   90.00
_cell.angle_gamma   90.00
#
_symmetry.space_group_name_H-M   'P 1'
#
loop_
_entity.id
_entity.type
_entity.pdbx_description
1 polymer ?
#
loop_
_entity_poly.entity_id
_entity_poly.type
_entity_poly.pdbx_seq_one_letter_code
_entity_poly.pdbx_strand_id
1 'polypeptide(L)'
;MNNKPYRHKGKPLTKSIAERIISTKTYTSGSPITRIAEYVRETHEKNGGLPSKKDLEEIIKSALRYLSQFGEANQIASDIWRIPRSNQKIFGSGKHWIYLYYFSADKEKAKSDSMSPYDDEDVLFWRCKIGKADKDPEARVKTQTTGVPIPLISNFFSEQMNTLHWRRQYTES
;
A
#
# COMPACT_ATOMS: atom_id res chain seq x y z
N MET A 1 17.67 -3.51 -14.49
CA MET A 1 16.25 -3.14 -14.63
C MET A 1 15.47 -4.42 -14.85
N ASN A 2 14.60 -4.83 -13.92
CA ASN A 2 13.77 -6.02 -14.10
C ASN A 2 12.75 -5.74 -15.19
N ASN A 3 12.99 -6.29 -16.38
CA ASN A 3 12.14 -6.12 -17.56
C ASN A 3 10.92 -7.06 -17.46
N LYS A 4 10.15 -6.96 -16.37
CA LYS A 4 8.94 -7.78 -16.21
C LYS A 4 7.96 -7.39 -17.32
N PRO A 5 7.40 -8.36 -18.06
CA PRO A 5 6.47 -8.06 -19.13
C PRO A 5 5.24 -7.35 -18.59
N TYR A 6 4.74 -6.37 -19.33
CA TYR A 6 3.55 -5.62 -18.95
C TYR A 6 2.32 -6.53 -18.92
N ARG A 7 1.82 -6.82 -17.72
CA ARG A 7 0.73 -7.81 -17.47
C ARG A 7 -0.61 -7.46 -18.13
N HIS A 8 -0.78 -6.24 -18.64
CA HIS A 8 -2.02 -5.76 -19.24
C HIS A 8 -1.92 -5.51 -20.75
N LYS A 9 -0.90 -6.08 -21.42
CA LYS A 9 -0.78 -6.04 -22.88
C LYS A 9 -2.04 -6.62 -23.55
N GLY A 10 -2.57 -5.91 -24.55
CA GLY A 10 -3.77 -6.29 -25.31
C GLY A 10 -5.09 -6.14 -24.55
N LYS A 11 -5.09 -5.63 -23.32
CA LYS A 11 -6.31 -5.41 -22.51
C LYS A 11 -6.70 -3.93 -22.57
N PRO A 12 -8.01 -3.59 -22.57
CA PRO A 12 -8.45 -2.20 -22.50
C PRO A 12 -8.14 -1.58 -21.13
N LEU A 13 -7.88 -0.28 -21.11
CA LEU A 13 -7.68 0.47 -19.87
C LEU A 13 -8.94 0.38 -18.98
N THR A 14 -8.75 -0.09 -17.74
CA THR A 14 -9.80 -0.17 -16.72
C THR A 14 -9.37 0.58 -15.47
N LYS A 15 -10.33 0.82 -14.55
CA LYS A 15 -10.06 1.42 -13.22
C LYS A 15 -8.88 0.75 -12.50
N SER A 16 -8.88 -0.58 -12.41
CA SER A 16 -7.81 -1.33 -11.71
C SER A 16 -6.42 -1.16 -12.35
N ILE A 17 -6.36 -1.03 -13.68
CA ILE A 17 -5.10 -0.78 -14.40
C ILE A 17 -4.66 0.67 -14.16
N ALA A 18 -5.60 1.63 -14.20
CA ALA A 18 -5.32 3.02 -13.91
C ALA A 18 -4.79 3.21 -12.48
N GLU A 19 -5.41 2.58 -11.47
CA GLU A 19 -4.92 2.58 -10.08
C GLU A 19 -3.44 2.17 -10.02
N ARG A 20 -3.11 1.02 -10.62
CA ARG A 20 -1.73 0.52 -10.66
C ARG A 20 -0.76 1.50 -11.29
N ILE A 21 -1.12 2.09 -12.43
CA ILE A 21 -0.25 3.05 -13.13
C ILE A 21 -0.10 4.32 -12.30
N ILE A 22 -1.18 4.86 -11.75
CA ILE A 22 -1.18 6.06 -10.89
C ILE A 22 -0.23 5.87 -9.70
N SER A 23 -0.30 4.72 -9.02
CA SER A 23 0.57 4.42 -7.87
C SER A 23 2.06 4.35 -8.20
N THR A 24 2.46 4.29 -9.48
CA THR A 24 3.88 4.35 -9.89
C THR A 24 4.43 5.78 -10.00
N LYS A 25 3.57 6.80 -9.97
CA LYS A 25 3.94 8.20 -10.17
C LYS A 25 3.64 9.04 -8.94
N THR A 26 4.44 10.08 -8.75
CA THR A 26 4.27 11.02 -7.65
C THR A 26 3.92 12.40 -8.18
N TYR A 27 2.95 13.02 -7.52
CA TYR A 27 2.50 14.40 -7.77
C TYR A 27 2.40 15.12 -6.43
N THR A 28 3.53 15.57 -5.89
CA THR A 28 3.64 16.13 -4.53
C THR A 28 2.97 17.51 -4.38
N SER A 29 3.03 18.34 -5.42
CA SER A 29 2.38 19.65 -5.49
C SER A 29 0.91 19.60 -5.90
N GLY A 30 0.38 18.41 -6.19
CA GLY A 30 -0.89 18.27 -6.91
C GLY A 30 -0.70 18.30 -8.43
N SER A 31 -1.65 17.70 -9.14
CA SER A 31 -1.74 17.71 -10.60
C SER A 31 -3.20 17.74 -11.03
N PRO A 32 -3.52 18.48 -12.11
CA PRO A 32 -4.82 18.39 -12.75
C PRO A 32 -5.14 16.96 -13.18
N ILE A 33 -6.41 16.57 -13.14
CA ILE A 33 -6.86 15.25 -13.54
C ILE A 33 -6.53 14.92 -15.00
N THR A 34 -6.64 15.91 -15.89
CA THR A 34 -6.30 15.78 -17.32
C THR A 34 -4.85 15.32 -17.51
N ARG A 35 -3.92 15.90 -16.76
CA ARG A 35 -2.50 15.52 -16.79
C ARG A 35 -2.25 14.12 -16.23
N ILE A 36 -3.00 13.71 -15.21
CA ILE A 36 -2.93 12.34 -14.68
C ILE A 36 -3.49 11.34 -15.70
N ALA A 37 -4.60 11.68 -16.34
CA ALA A 37 -5.23 10.88 -17.39
C ALA A 37 -4.31 10.66 -18.59
N GLU A 38 -3.66 11.74 -19.06
CA GLU A 38 -2.69 11.68 -20.14
C GLU A 38 -1.53 10.74 -19.79
N TYR A 39 -0.94 10.89 -18.60
CA TYR A 39 0.12 10.00 -18.13
C TYR A 39 -0.31 8.53 -18.08
N VAL A 40 -1.51 8.24 -17.58
CA VAL A 40 -2.04 6.87 -17.49
C VAL A 40 -2.25 6.27 -18.88
N ARG A 41 -2.85 7.03 -19.79
CA ARG A 41 -3.09 6.63 -21.18
C ARG A 41 -1.78 6.33 -21.90
N GLU A 42 -0.85 7.28 -21.90
CA GLU A 42 0.47 7.13 -22.53
C GLU A 42 1.23 5.92 -21.99
N THR A 43 1.23 5.75 -20.67
CA THR A 43 1.89 4.61 -20.03
C THR A 43 1.23 3.29 -20.43
N HIS A 44 -0.10 3.23 -20.47
CA HIS A 44 -0.81 2.00 -20.84
C HIS A 44 -0.58 1.62 -22.31
N GLU A 45 -0.77 2.58 -23.23
CA GLU A 45 -0.65 2.38 -24.68
C GLU A 45 0.81 2.06 -25.08
N LYS A 46 1.80 2.77 -24.53
CA LYS A 46 3.22 2.50 -24.78
C LYS A 46 3.65 1.09 -24.37
N ASN A 47 2.97 0.51 -23.39
CA ASN A 47 3.21 -0.87 -22.95
C ASN A 47 2.33 -1.90 -23.67
N GLY A 48 1.65 -1.51 -24.76
CA GLY A 48 0.82 -2.38 -25.60
C GLY A 48 -0.57 -2.65 -25.05
N GLY A 49 -1.07 -1.82 -24.13
CA GLY A 49 -2.47 -1.80 -23.72
C GLY A 49 -3.39 -1.21 -24.80
N LEU A 50 -4.69 -1.46 -24.68
CA LEU A 50 -5.70 -0.90 -25.57
C LEU A 50 -6.38 0.32 -24.91
N PRO A 51 -6.88 1.29 -25.70
CA PRO A 51 -7.59 2.44 -25.14
C PRO A 51 -8.83 2.01 -24.34
N SER A 52 -9.25 2.88 -23.44
CA SER A 52 -10.49 2.68 -22.68
C SER A 52 -11.71 2.68 -23.61
N LYS A 53 -12.71 1.84 -23.29
CA LYS A 53 -14.05 1.90 -23.90
C LYS A 53 -14.98 2.92 -23.25
N LYS A 54 -14.64 3.40 -22.05
CA LYS A 54 -15.39 4.39 -21.28
C LYS A 54 -14.64 5.72 -21.27
N ASP A 55 -15.32 6.76 -20.80
CA ASP A 55 -14.69 8.04 -20.53
C ASP A 55 -13.45 7.88 -19.64
N LEU A 56 -12.32 8.42 -20.11
CA LEU A 56 -11.03 8.28 -19.45
C LEU A 56 -11.02 9.03 -18.12
N GLU A 57 -11.53 10.26 -18.09
CA GLU A 57 -11.54 11.07 -16.88
C GLU A 57 -12.36 10.42 -15.77
N GLU A 58 -13.51 9.84 -16.08
CA GLU A 58 -14.34 9.12 -15.11
C GLU A 58 -13.63 7.86 -14.55
N ILE A 59 -12.87 7.14 -15.39
CA ILE A 59 -12.00 6.05 -14.91
C ILE A 59 -10.96 6.59 -13.93
N ILE A 60 -10.30 7.70 -14.26
CA ILE A 60 -9.27 8.30 -13.41
C ILE A 60 -9.85 8.84 -12.11
N LYS A 61 -11.01 9.53 -12.13
CA LYS A 61 -11.73 9.98 -10.92
C LYS A 61 -12.06 8.79 -10.02
N SER A 62 -12.57 7.70 -10.61
CA SER A 62 -12.92 6.49 -9.86
C SER A 62 -11.69 5.84 -9.22
N ALA A 63 -10.57 5.75 -9.95
CA ALA A 63 -9.30 5.24 -9.44
C ALA A 63 -8.73 6.11 -8.31
N LEU A 64 -8.70 7.44 -8.50
CA LEU A 64 -8.20 8.39 -7.49
C LEU A 64 -9.04 8.41 -6.22
N ARG A 65 -10.37 8.35 -6.33
CA ARG A 65 -11.27 8.21 -5.17
C ARG A 65 -10.97 6.93 -4.39
N TYR A 66 -10.75 5.82 -5.08
CA TYR A 66 -10.37 4.55 -4.45
C TYR A 66 -9.02 4.68 -3.73
N LEU A 67 -7.98 5.19 -4.40
CA LEU A 67 -6.66 5.41 -3.78
C LEU A 67 -6.74 6.36 -2.58
N SER A 68 -7.64 7.33 -2.60
CA SER A 68 -7.84 8.27 -1.49
C SER A 68 -8.39 7.61 -0.23
N GLN A 69 -9.20 6.55 -0.35
CA GLN A 69 -9.66 5.77 0.80
C GLN A 69 -8.52 5.15 1.60
N PHE A 70 -7.35 4.96 0.97
CA PHE A 70 -6.15 4.38 1.57
C PHE A 70 -5.06 5.43 1.84
N GLY A 71 -5.37 6.72 1.70
CA GLY A 71 -4.39 7.80 1.85
C GLY A 71 -3.32 7.85 0.74
N GLU A 72 -3.47 7.06 -0.33
CA GLU A 72 -2.54 7.02 -1.46
C GLU A 72 -2.77 8.16 -2.46
N ALA A 73 -3.91 8.85 -2.36
CA ALA A 73 -4.23 10.06 -3.12
C ALA A 73 -5.01 11.06 -2.25
N ASN A 74 -4.84 12.35 -2.49
CA ASN A 74 -5.57 13.40 -1.80
C ASN A 74 -6.11 14.40 -2.82
N GLN A 75 -7.40 14.72 -2.73
CA GLN A 75 -8.01 15.78 -3.53
C GLN A 75 -7.68 17.13 -2.88
N ILE A 76 -6.99 18.02 -3.59
CA ILE A 76 -6.67 19.38 -3.12
C ILE A 76 -7.77 20.37 -3.53
N ALA A 77 -8.28 20.22 -4.76
CA ALA A 77 -9.39 20.99 -5.32
C ALA A 77 -10.21 20.07 -6.26
N SER A 78 -11.31 20.58 -6.82
CA SER A 78 -12.24 19.79 -7.66
C SER A 78 -11.52 18.84 -8.63
N ASP A 79 -10.55 19.36 -9.38
CA ASP A 79 -9.82 18.59 -10.40
C ASP A 79 -8.31 18.50 -10.13
N ILE A 80 -7.85 18.88 -8.94
CA ILE A 80 -6.42 18.85 -8.57
C ILE A 80 -6.18 17.78 -7.53
N TRP A 81 -5.31 16.83 -7.86
CA TRP A 81 -5.01 15.65 -7.04
C TRP A 81 -3.54 15.55 -6.70
N ARG A 82 -3.24 15.29 -5.43
CA ARG A 82 -1.91 15.01 -4.91
C ARG A 82 -1.73 13.52 -4.71
N ILE A 83 -0.66 12.97 -5.27
CA ILE A 83 -0.28 11.56 -5.09
C ILE A 83 1.10 11.57 -4.41
N PRO A 84 1.15 11.43 -3.07
CA PRO A 84 2.40 11.45 -2.33
C PRO A 84 3.29 10.27 -2.73
N ARG A 85 4.60 10.42 -2.52
CA ARG A 85 5.54 9.32 -2.70
C ARG A 85 5.23 8.25 -1.65
N SER A 86 4.88 7.04 -2.08
CA SER A 86 4.32 5.93 -1.26
C SER A 86 5.27 5.35 -0.21
N ASN A 87 6.32 6.08 0.17
CA ASN A 87 7.28 5.66 1.18
C ASN A 87 6.65 5.61 2.60
N GLN A 88 5.45 6.16 2.79
CA GLN A 88 4.69 6.05 4.03
C GLN A 88 3.25 5.63 3.72
N LYS A 89 2.98 4.33 3.78
CA LYS A 89 1.62 3.83 3.94
C LYS A 89 1.21 4.06 5.39
N ILE A 90 0.29 5.00 5.60
CA ILE A 90 -0.31 5.23 6.92
C ILE A 90 -1.51 4.26 7.02
N PHE A 91 -1.33 3.15 7.74
CA PHE A 91 -2.35 2.12 7.90
C PHE A 91 -3.44 2.46 8.94
N GLY A 92 -3.40 3.66 9.53
CA GLY A 92 -4.44 4.17 10.44
C GLY A 92 -4.00 5.38 11.26
N SER A 93 -4.97 6.09 11.84
CA SER A 93 -4.77 7.13 12.86
C SER A 93 -5.80 6.96 13.99
N GLY A 94 -5.39 7.16 15.25
CA GLY A 94 -6.29 7.00 16.40
C GLY A 94 -5.58 7.01 17.76
N LYS A 95 -6.36 7.08 18.85
CA LYS A 95 -5.85 7.04 20.23
C LYS A 95 -5.37 5.64 20.67
N HIS A 96 -5.66 4.61 19.89
CA HIS A 96 -5.34 3.22 20.20
C HIS A 96 -4.41 2.62 19.16
N TRP A 97 -3.51 1.74 19.61
CA TRP A 97 -2.58 1.03 18.76
C TRP A 97 -3.20 -0.29 18.30
N ILE A 98 -3.24 -0.49 17.00
CA ILE A 98 -3.48 -1.80 16.39
C ILE A 98 -2.11 -2.34 16.03
N TYR A 99 -1.80 -3.55 16.50
CA TYR A 99 -0.57 -4.25 16.14
C TYR A 99 -0.90 -5.51 15.36
N LEU A 100 -0.02 -5.82 14.42
CA LEU A 100 -0.05 -7.05 13.64
C LEU A 100 1.21 -7.82 13.98
N TYR A 101 1.04 -9.09 14.36
CA TYR A 101 2.17 -9.98 14.60
C TYR A 101 1.95 -11.31 13.89
N TYR A 102 3.06 -11.98 13.57
CA TYR A 102 3.07 -13.29 12.96
C TYR A 102 4.19 -14.15 13.56
N PHE A 103 4.02 -15.47 13.49
CA PHE A 103 5.09 -16.40 13.83
C PHE A 103 5.91 -16.72 12.58
N SER A 104 7.24 -16.81 12.71
CA SER A 104 8.13 -17.16 11.60
C SER A 104 7.71 -18.48 10.94
N ALA A 105 7.30 -19.46 11.74
CA ALA A 105 6.81 -20.76 11.28
C ALA A 105 5.59 -20.64 10.34
N ASP A 106 4.66 -19.71 10.59
CA ASP A 106 3.50 -19.50 9.71
C ASP A 106 3.91 -18.94 8.35
N LYS A 107 4.92 -18.05 8.34
CA LYS A 107 5.49 -17.48 7.11
C LYS A 107 6.26 -18.52 6.30
N GLU A 108 7.05 -19.35 6.97
CA GLU A 108 7.80 -20.45 6.34
C GLU A 108 6.87 -21.51 5.79
N LYS A 109 5.84 -21.88 6.56
CA LYS A 109 4.79 -22.79 6.10
C LYS A 109 4.06 -22.23 4.89
N ALA A 110 3.65 -20.96 4.91
CA ALA A 110 3.00 -20.35 3.75
C ALA A 110 3.90 -20.38 2.50
N LYS A 111 5.21 -20.14 2.64
CA LYS A 111 6.18 -20.27 1.54
C LYS A 111 6.31 -21.70 1.01
N SER A 112 6.25 -22.69 1.91
CA SER A 112 6.27 -24.10 1.53
C SER A 112 4.98 -24.51 0.82
N ASP A 113 3.83 -24.09 1.34
CA ASP A 113 2.50 -24.48 0.85
C ASP A 113 2.13 -23.75 -0.46
N SER A 114 2.69 -22.56 -0.70
CA SER A 114 2.47 -21.76 -1.92
C SER A 114 3.36 -22.15 -3.10
N MET A 115 4.10 -23.26 -3.03
CA MET A 115 4.68 -23.91 -4.21
C MET A 115 3.62 -24.62 -5.09
N SER A 116 2.40 -24.06 -5.17
CA SER A 116 1.45 -24.40 -6.22
C SER A 116 2.01 -23.87 -7.55
N PRO A 117 2.26 -24.72 -8.56
CA PRO A 117 2.83 -24.28 -9.84
C PRO A 117 1.87 -23.38 -10.66
N TYR A 118 0.68 -23.07 -10.15
CA TYR A 118 -0.37 -22.34 -10.86
C TYR A 118 -0.81 -21.03 -10.21
N ASP A 119 -0.27 -20.64 -9.05
CA ASP A 119 -0.67 -19.41 -8.37
C ASP A 119 0.42 -18.35 -8.43
N ASP A 120 0.07 -17.24 -9.07
CA ASP A 120 0.82 -16.00 -9.26
C ASP A 120 1.68 -15.60 -8.05
N GLU A 121 2.93 -15.19 -8.30
CA GLU A 121 3.96 -14.75 -7.34
C GLU A 121 3.57 -13.65 -6.32
N ASP A 122 2.34 -13.14 -6.30
CA ASP A 122 2.04 -11.88 -5.60
C ASP A 122 1.09 -11.97 -4.41
N VAL A 123 0.66 -13.15 -3.95
CA VAL A 123 0.11 -13.19 -2.57
C VAL A 123 0.39 -14.48 -1.80
N LEU A 124 1.54 -14.49 -1.12
CA LEU A 124 1.72 -15.27 0.10
C LEU A 124 0.73 -14.74 1.15
N PHE A 125 -0.47 -15.32 1.22
CA PHE A 125 -1.35 -15.10 2.35
C PHE A 125 -0.91 -16.04 3.49
N TRP A 126 -0.49 -15.49 4.61
CA TRP A 126 -0.33 -16.26 5.85
C TRP A 126 -1.20 -15.67 6.95
N ARG A 127 -1.52 -16.51 7.94
CA ARG A 127 -2.35 -16.09 9.07
C ARG A 127 -1.60 -15.06 9.89
N CYS A 128 -2.11 -13.83 9.92
CA CYS A 128 -1.65 -12.78 10.82
C CYS A 128 -2.61 -12.68 12.00
N LYS A 129 -2.07 -12.39 13.18
CA LYS A 129 -2.88 -12.07 14.36
C LYS A 129 -2.93 -10.55 14.51
N ILE A 130 -4.14 -10.04 14.70
CA ILE A 130 -4.40 -8.61 14.94
C ILE A 130 -4.77 -8.48 16.41
N GLY A 131 -4.10 -7.58 17.12
CA GLY A 131 -4.42 -7.26 18.50
C GLY A 131 -4.57 -5.77 18.72
N LYS A 132 -5.25 -5.42 19.81
CA LYS A 132 -5.37 -4.05 20.32
C LYS A 132 -4.67 -3.97 21.67
N ALA A 133 -3.93 -2.90 21.89
CA ALA A 133 -3.38 -2.57 23.20
C ALA A 133 -3.63 -1.10 23.50
N ASP A 134 -4.01 -0.82 24.75
CA ASP A 134 -4.10 0.54 25.26
C ASP A 134 -2.70 1.11 25.62
N LYS A 135 -1.69 0.24 25.69
CA LYS A 135 -0.29 0.54 25.99
C LYS A 135 0.65 -0.12 24.97
N ASP A 136 1.95 -0.15 25.25
CA ASP A 136 3.00 -0.74 24.40
C ASP A 136 2.60 -2.15 23.85
N PRO A 137 2.44 -2.30 22.52
CA PRO A 137 2.07 -3.56 21.91
C PRO A 137 3.12 -4.66 22.11
N GLU A 138 4.41 -4.32 22.26
CA GLU A 138 5.45 -5.32 22.48
C GLU A 138 5.30 -6.00 23.83
N ALA A 139 5.07 -5.21 24.89
CA ALA A 139 4.80 -5.73 26.22
C ALA A 139 3.55 -6.63 26.25
N ARG A 140 2.51 -6.26 25.48
CA ARG A 140 1.29 -7.07 25.38
C ARG A 140 1.53 -8.40 24.68
N VAL A 141 2.29 -8.41 23.61
CA VAL A 141 2.59 -9.64 22.85
C VAL A 141 3.50 -10.59 23.66
N LYS A 142 4.51 -10.05 24.36
CA LYS A 142 5.43 -10.82 25.22
C LYS A 142 4.71 -11.47 26.42
N THR A 143 3.70 -10.81 26.98
CA THR A 143 2.92 -11.38 28.12
C THR A 143 1.92 -12.47 27.70
N GLN A 144 1.56 -12.55 26.42
CA GLN A 144 0.61 -13.55 25.91
C GLN A 144 1.26 -14.84 25.40
N THR A 145 2.58 -14.87 25.20
CA THR A 145 3.28 -16.00 24.61
C THR A 145 4.03 -16.81 25.66
N THR A 146 3.32 -17.66 26.41
CA THR A 146 3.95 -18.69 27.23
C THR A 146 4.24 -19.93 26.38
N GLY A 147 5.52 -20.25 26.18
CA GLY A 147 5.96 -21.52 25.57
C GLY A 147 5.96 -21.60 24.03
N VAL A 148 5.82 -20.48 23.31
CA VAL A 148 5.84 -20.43 21.83
C VAL A 148 7.00 -19.51 21.37
N PRO A 149 7.66 -19.75 20.22
CA PRO A 149 8.71 -18.87 19.71
C PRO A 149 8.28 -17.40 19.69
N ILE A 150 9.25 -16.53 20.02
CA ILE A 150 9.06 -15.08 20.13
C ILE A 150 8.45 -14.57 18.81
N PRO A 151 7.23 -14.02 18.83
CA PRO A 151 6.59 -13.52 17.63
C PRO A 151 7.39 -12.34 17.08
N LEU A 152 7.56 -12.30 15.77
CA LEU A 152 8.13 -11.15 15.10
C LEU A 152 7.07 -10.06 15.08
N ILE A 153 7.28 -9.05 15.92
CA ILE A 153 6.49 -7.83 15.86
C ILE A 153 7.12 -6.99 14.76
N SER A 154 6.53 -7.03 13.56
CA SER A 154 6.82 -5.98 12.60
C SER A 154 6.18 -4.72 13.17
N ASN A 155 6.96 -3.92 13.88
CA ASN A 155 6.60 -2.54 14.13
C ASN A 155 6.46 -1.90 12.75
N PHE A 156 5.23 -1.77 12.25
CA PHE A 156 4.95 -1.03 11.03
C PHE A 156 5.34 0.46 11.15
N PHE A 157 5.93 0.88 12.27
CA PHE A 157 6.11 2.26 12.68
C PHE A 157 7.51 2.70 13.15
N SER A 158 8.58 1.89 13.14
CA SER A 158 9.89 2.40 13.64
C SER A 158 11.15 2.14 12.83
N GLU A 159 11.30 1.03 12.09
CA GLU A 159 12.64 0.69 11.55
C GLU A 159 13.04 1.38 10.23
N GLN A 160 12.15 2.10 9.55
CA GLN A 160 12.52 2.90 8.36
C GLN A 160 12.67 4.41 8.62
N MET A 161 12.67 4.84 9.88
CA MET A 161 12.74 6.26 10.27
C MET A 161 14.12 6.69 10.81
N ASN A 162 15.23 6.09 10.35
CA ASN A 162 16.58 6.54 10.69
C ASN A 162 17.02 7.86 10.00
N THR A 163 16.11 8.57 9.33
CA THR A 163 16.41 9.84 8.64
C THR A 163 15.46 11.00 8.93
N LEU A 164 14.55 10.88 9.89
CA LEU A 164 13.66 12.00 10.27
C LEU A 164 13.70 12.26 11.78
N HIS A 165 14.21 13.45 12.13
CA HIS A 165 14.24 13.99 13.48
C HIS A 165 12.85 14.00 14.13
N TRP A 166 12.72 13.31 15.26
CA TRP A 166 11.59 13.50 16.17
C TRP A 166 12.03 14.41 17.33
N ARG A 167 11.40 15.59 17.44
CA ARG A 167 11.38 16.35 18.69
C ARG A 167 10.42 15.64 19.65
N ARG A 168 10.96 15.09 20.74
CA ARG A 168 10.19 14.77 21.95
C ARG A 168 9.62 16.07 22.53
N GLN A 169 8.30 16.17 22.65
CA GLN A 169 7.70 17.03 23.66
C GLN A 169 7.21 16.12 24.78
N TYR A 170 7.95 16.11 25.89
CA TYR A 170 7.39 15.73 27.17
C TYR A 170 6.58 16.93 27.67
N THR A 171 5.31 16.73 27.93
CA THR A 171 4.59 17.54 28.93
C THR A 171 4.42 16.65 30.13
N GLU A 172 5.17 16.96 31.19
CA GLU A 172 4.96 16.43 32.52
C GLU A 172 3.61 16.96 33.05
N SER A 173 2.89 16.09 33.74
CA SER A 173 1.82 16.43 34.68
C SER A 173 1.90 15.46 35.84
#